data_AF-A0A2N0NC02-F1
#
_entry.id   AF-A0A2N0NC02-F1
#
_cell.length_a   1.000
_cell.length_b   1.000
_cell.length_c   1.000
_cell.angle_alpha   90.00
_cell.angle_beta   90.00
_cell.angle_gamma   90.00
#
_symmetry.space_group_name_H-M   'P 1'
#
loop_
_entity.id
_entity.type
_entity.pdbx_description
1 polymer ?
#
loop_
_entity_poly.entity_id
_entity_poly.type
_entity_poly.pdbx_seq_one_letter_code
_entity_poly.pdbx_strand_id
1 'polypeptide(L)' 'MGDWKNPYRTLDKEYEVRQLQVFHNMMKKGYIYRQDKPVYWSPSSRTALAEAELEYRDDHQSNSVYVKLPVINSSKH' A
#
# COMPACT_ATOMS: atom_id res chain seq x y z
N MET A 1 -15.64 -8.76 32.51
CA MET A 1 -14.38 -9.54 32.54
C MET A 1 -14.25 -10.25 31.21
N GLY A 2 -13.08 -10.18 30.55
CA GLY A 2 -12.84 -10.89 29.29
C GLY A 2 -12.52 -12.37 29.49
N ASP A 3 -12.77 -13.20 28.48
CA ASP A 3 -12.33 -14.61 28.46
C ASP A 3 -10.86 -14.70 28.03
N TRP A 4 -9.96 -14.59 28.99
CA TRP A 4 -8.52 -14.69 28.77
C TRP A 4 -8.01 -16.12 28.61
N LYS A 5 -8.84 -17.13 28.90
CA LYS A 5 -8.45 -18.54 28.79
C LYS A 5 -8.67 -19.08 27.39
N ASN A 6 -9.63 -18.53 26.64
CA ASN A 6 -9.90 -18.89 25.26
C ASN A 6 -10.05 -17.64 24.36
N PRO A 7 -8.97 -16.85 24.19
CA PRO A 7 -9.02 -15.67 23.34
C PRO A 7 -9.10 -16.08 21.86
N TYR A 8 -9.81 -15.30 21.04
CA TYR A 8 -9.67 -15.43 19.59
C TYR A 8 -8.31 -14.89 19.17
N ARG A 9 -7.62 -15.58 18.26
CA ARG A 9 -6.36 -15.10 17.68
C ARG A 9 -6.46 -15.12 16.17
N THR A 10 -5.96 -14.08 15.53
CA THR A 10 -6.01 -13.94 14.07
C THR A 10 -5.21 -15.01 13.33
N LEU A 11 -4.25 -15.64 14.01
CA LEU A 11 -3.42 -16.74 13.52
C LEU A 11 -4.01 -18.13 13.82
N ASP A 12 -5.16 -18.22 14.48
CA ASP A 12 -5.83 -19.51 14.68
C ASP A 12 -6.45 -19.96 13.35
N LYS A 13 -6.39 -21.27 13.07
CA LYS A 13 -6.81 -21.86 11.79
C LYS A 13 -8.26 -21.49 11.43
N GLU A 14 -9.16 -21.53 12.39
CA GLU A 14 -10.58 -21.21 12.21
C GLU A 14 -10.80 -19.73 11.84
N TYR A 15 -9.89 -18.84 12.24
CA TYR A 15 -9.94 -17.41 11.88
C TYR A 15 -9.43 -17.20 10.46
N GLU A 16 -8.27 -17.78 10.11
CA GLU A 16 -7.68 -17.69 8.77
C GLU A 16 -8.62 -18.26 7.69
N VAL A 17 -9.30 -19.39 7.97
CA VAL A 17 -10.29 -19.97 7.05
C VAL A 17 -11.42 -18.98 6.76
N ARG A 18 -11.92 -18.26 7.77
CA ARG A 18 -12.95 -17.24 7.58
C ARG A 18 -12.44 -16.05 6.77
N GLN A 19 -11.20 -15.61 7.03
CA GLN A 19 -10.55 -14.55 6.25
C GLN A 19 -10.48 -14.91 4.76
N LEU A 20 -10.07 -16.15 4.45
CA LEU A 20 -10.00 -16.64 3.07
C LEU A 20 -11.37 -16.72 2.40
N GLN A 21 -12.42 -17.12 3.13
CA GLN A 21 -13.79 -17.15 2.60
C GLN A 21 -14.28 -15.75 2.20
N VAL A 22 -14.01 -14.74 3.02
CA VAL A 22 -14.37 -13.34 2.70
C VAL A 22 -13.62 -12.86 1.46
N PHE A 23 -12.30 -13.09 1.42
CA PHE A 23 -11.46 -12.74 0.26
C PHE A 23 -11.97 -13.40 -1.03
N HIS A 24 -12.29 -14.71 -0.99
CA HIS A 24 -12.82 -15.46 -2.12
C HIS A 24 -14.15 -14.89 -2.63
N ASN A 25 -15.04 -14.50 -1.71
CA ASN A 25 -16.32 -13.90 -2.08
C ASN A 25 -16.13 -12.52 -2.74
N MET A 26 -15.17 -11.71 -2.28
CA MET A 26 -14.82 -10.43 -2.90
C MET A 26 -14.18 -10.61 -4.29
N MET A 27 -13.29 -11.59 -4.44
CA MET A 27 -12.72 -11.99 -5.72
C MET A 27 -13.82 -12.37 -6.72
N LYS A 28 -14.76 -13.24 -6.32
CA LYS A 28 -15.89 -13.66 -7.18
C LYS A 28 -16.79 -12.51 -7.63
N LYS A 29 -16.90 -11.45 -6.83
CA LYS A 29 -17.66 -10.24 -7.15
C LYS A 29 -16.88 -9.25 -8.03
N GLY A 30 -15.61 -9.52 -8.34
CA GLY A 30 -14.77 -8.65 -9.16
C GLY A 30 -14.23 -7.42 -8.42
N TYR A 31 -14.25 -7.40 -7.09
CA TYR A 31 -13.75 -6.26 -6.30
C TYR A 31 -12.22 -6.26 -6.11
N ILE A 32 -11.57 -7.40 -6.40
CA ILE A 32 -10.13 -7.58 -6.22
C ILE A 32 -9.51 -7.85 -7.60
N TYR A 33 -8.48 -7.08 -7.93
CA TYR A 33 -7.76 -7.15 -9.20
C TYR A 33 -6.28 -6.82 -8.99
N ARG A 34 -5.45 -7.13 -9.99
CA ARG A 34 -4.01 -6.88 -9.99
C ARG A 34 -3.63 -5.91 -11.10
N GLN A 35 -2.81 -4.92 -10.78
CA GLN A 35 -2.32 -3.92 -11.72
C GLN A 35 -0.97 -3.36 -11.25
N ASP A 36 -0.13 -2.95 -12.19
CA ASP A 36 1.12 -2.23 -11.92
C ASP A 36 0.84 -0.73 -11.79
N LYS A 37 0.52 -0.29 -10.57
CA LYS A 37 0.26 1.12 -10.23
C LYS A 37 1.41 1.64 -9.35
N PRO A 38 1.85 2.89 -9.50
CA PRO A 38 2.65 3.54 -8.48
C PRO A 38 1.93 3.50 -7.12
N VAL A 39 2.64 3.09 -6.08
CA VAL A 39 2.11 2.97 -4.70
C VAL A 39 3.06 3.61 -3.71
N TYR A 40 2.55 3.94 -2.53
CA TYR A 40 3.41 4.28 -1.40
C TYR A 40 4.25 3.05 -1.03
N TRP A 41 5.56 3.24 -0.93
CA TRP A 41 6.50 2.17 -0.62
C TRP A 41 7.28 2.54 0.63
N SER A 42 7.35 1.62 1.59
CA SER A 42 8.20 1.76 2.76
C SER A 42 9.56 1.09 2.50
N PRO A 43 10.67 1.85 2.41
CA PRO A 43 11.99 1.26 2.28
C PRO A 43 12.41 0.45 3.51
N SER A 44 11.94 0.83 4.70
CA SER A 44 12.26 0.14 5.96
C SER A 44 11.55 -1.21 6.05
N SER A 45 10.26 -1.26 5.73
CA SER A 45 9.47 -2.50 5.80
C SER A 45 9.57 -3.34 4.52
N ARG A 46 10.08 -2.76 3.43
CA ARG A 46 10.23 -3.39 2.10
C ARG A 46 8.89 -3.90 1.55
N THR A 47 7.83 -3.11 1.72
CA THR A 47 6.49 -3.41 1.22
C THR A 47 5.75 -2.14 0.82
N ALA A 48 4.70 -2.32 0.00
CA ALA A 48 3.72 -1.28 -0.27
C ALA A 48 2.91 -0.98 1.00
N LEU A 49 2.51 0.28 1.17
CA LEU A 49 1.68 0.75 2.27
C LEU A 49 0.27 1.10 1.79
N ALA A 50 -0.72 0.83 2.64
CA ALA A 50 -2.05 1.40 2.48
C ALA A 50 -2.05 2.88 2.92
N GLU A 51 -2.95 3.70 2.37
CA GLU A 51 -3.08 5.11 2.78
C GLU A 51 -3.34 5.26 4.29
N ALA A 52 -4.06 4.31 4.88
CA ALA A 52 -4.35 4.27 6.32
C ALA A 52 -3.10 4.02 7.19
N GLU A 53 -1.99 3.54 6.61
CA GLU A 53 -0.71 3.33 7.32
C GLU A 53 0.22 4.54 7.21
N LEU A 54 -0.15 5.58 6.47
CA LEU A 54 0.66 6.78 6.29
C LEU A 54 0.48 7.76 7.45
N GLU A 55 1.59 8.33 7.88
CA GLU A 55 1.64 9.46 8.81
C GLU A 55 2.44 10.58 8.16
N TYR A 56 1.89 11.80 8.16
CA TYR A 56 2.55 12.98 7.61
C TYR A 56 3.34 13.72 8.68
N ARG A 57 4.52 14.20 8.29
CA ARG A 57 5.45 14.92 9.16
C ARG A 57 5.79 16.28 8.54
N ASP A 58 5.36 17.34 9.22
CA ASP A 58 5.55 18.73 8.75
C ASP A 58 7.02 19.20 8.85
N ASP A 59 7.84 18.51 9.64
CA ASP A 59 9.27 18.81 9.81
C ASP A 59 10.16 18.26 8.68
N HIS A 60 9.56 17.61 7.67
CA HIS A 60 10.31 17.10 6.52
C HIS A 60 10.79 18.24 5.61
N GLN A 61 12.11 18.33 5.42
CA GLN A 61 12.73 19.28 4.50
C GLN A 61 13.25 18.56 3.25
N SER A 62 12.91 19.08 2.07
CA SER A 62 13.39 18.59 0.78
C SER A 62 14.19 19.67 0.05
N ASN A 63 15.26 19.27 -0.64
CA ASN A 63 16.03 20.18 -1.49
C ASN A 63 15.32 20.36 -2.84
N SER A 64 15.08 21.61 -3.24
CA SER A 64 14.55 21.96 -4.56
C SER A 64 15.67 22.43 -5.49
N VAL A 65 15.67 21.98 -6.75
CA VAL A 65 16.69 22.31 -7.75
C VAL A 65 16.06 22.60 -9.12
N TYR A 66 16.69 23.48 -9.90
CA TYR A 66 16.29 23.80 -11.27
C TYR A 66 17.24 23.14 -12.27
N VAL A 67 16.72 22.31 -13.17
CA VAL A 67 17.50 21.59 -14.18
C VAL A 67 17.10 22.09 -15.58
N LYS A 68 18.05 22.70 -16.31
CA LYS A 68 17.85 23.10 -17.71
C LYS A 68 18.02 21.88 -18.61
N LEU A 69 17.01 21.59 -19.44
CA LEU A 69 17.09 20.56 -20.47
C LEU A 69 17.44 21.23 -21.82
N PRO A 70 18.61 20.95 -22.43
CA PRO A 70 18.97 21.53 -23.71
C PRO A 70 18.11 20.94 -24.84
N VAL A 71 17.68 21.78 -25.78
CA VAL A 71 16.92 21.36 -26.96
C VAL A 71 17.90 20.79 -28.00
N ILE A 72 17.71 19.54 -28.39
CA ILE A 72 18.61 18.83 -29.32
C ILE A 72 18.27 19.15 -30.79
N ASN A 73 17.01 19.48 -31.09
CA ASN A 73 16.57 19.95 -32.40
C ASN A 73 15.42 20.96 -32.25
N SER A 74 15.65 22.21 -32.69
CA SER A 74 14.54 23.12 -32.99
C SER A 74 14.26 23.00 -34.49
N SER A 75 13.14 22.37 -34.87
CA SER A 75 12.66 22.54 -36.25
C SER A 75 12.37 24.02 -36.45
N LYS A 76 13.19 24.70 -37.26
CA LYS A 76 12.85 26.01 -37.79
C LYS A 76 11.70 25.77 -38.76
N HIS A 77 10.51 26.26 -38.40
CA HIS A 77 9.56 26.69 -39.42
C HIS A 77 10.18 27.82 -40.24
#